data_AF-A0A7C6IGH0-F1
#
_entry.id   AF-A0A7C6IGH0-F1
#
_cell.length_a   1.000
_cell.length_b   1.000
_cell.length_c   1.000
_cell.angle_alpha   90.00
_cell.angle_beta   90.00
_cell.angle_gamma   90.00
#
_symmetry.space_group_name_H-M   'P 1'
#
loop_
_entity.id
_entity.type
_entity.pdbx_description
1 polymer ?
#
loop_
_entity_poly.entity_id
_entity_poly.type
_entity_poly.pdbx_seq_one_letter_code
_entity_poly.pdbx_strand_id
1 'polypeptide(L)'
;MSDAVREWFAGRFGEPTEVQAGTWAAAARGDDVLAVAPTGSGKTLAAFLWFIDRLGTSRGDAGGDSVEARDAARAARDAARAARDTGGVRVLYVSPLKALGVDVGRNLREPLAGLGWGDRISIGIRSGDTPHAERARLGRKPPDILITTPESLYLMLTSSVRETLRGVEAVIVDEIHAVAGSKRGSHLALSLERLDALAGRHVPRIGLSATVRPIDAVAAFLAGAGPDGQPRPCTVVTPPSAKKWDVSIRVPVDDMTALPEHPPLADGTGTGGAGARPEAGDYPEPDDRDGEAPESEAAGSHPGEPPGSMWPFIDREVYREASESTSTLVFVNSRRNAEKLTGRLNELWAADHAPELLSPARRRSPAQLGLVNDVAGQAPAMFARAHHGSVSKEERAGIEAALKDGRLRCVVATGTLELGIDMG
;
A
#
# COMPACT_ATOMS: atom_id res chain seq x y z
N MET A 1 6.39 -11.14 25.46
CA MET A 1 5.60 -9.89 25.49
C MET A 1 5.50 -9.44 26.94
N SER A 2 5.45 -8.14 27.22
CA SER A 2 5.16 -7.60 28.55
C SER A 2 3.68 -7.75 28.93
N ASP A 3 3.35 -7.55 30.21
CA ASP A 3 1.96 -7.55 30.69
C ASP A 3 1.15 -6.41 30.05
N ALA A 4 1.73 -5.22 29.91
CA ALA A 4 1.07 -4.09 29.26
C ALA A 4 0.61 -4.42 27.83
N VAL A 5 1.46 -5.08 27.04
CA VAL A 5 1.10 -5.50 25.67
C VAL A 5 0.08 -6.64 25.67
N ARG A 6 0.20 -7.60 26.59
CA ARG A 6 -0.77 -8.70 26.74
C ARG A 6 -2.16 -8.16 27.07
N GLU A 7 -2.27 -7.29 28.07
CA GLU A 7 -3.53 -6.71 28.53
C GLU A 7 -4.18 -5.84 27.45
N TRP A 8 -3.39 -4.98 26.81
CA TRP A 8 -3.88 -4.16 25.70
C TRP A 8 -4.39 -5.02 24.53
N PHE A 9 -3.61 -6.03 24.12
CA PHE A 9 -3.99 -6.90 23.01
C PHE A 9 -5.26 -7.68 23.33
N ALA A 10 -5.33 -8.28 24.53
CA ALA A 10 -6.50 -9.03 24.99
C ALA A 10 -7.76 -8.16 25.06
N GLY A 11 -7.63 -6.93 25.57
CA GLY A 11 -8.74 -5.97 25.65
C GLY A 11 -9.25 -5.48 24.29
N ARG A 12 -8.39 -5.44 23.26
CA ARG A 12 -8.74 -4.91 21.94
C ARG A 12 -9.16 -5.98 20.93
N PHE A 13 -8.52 -7.14 20.95
CA PHE A 13 -8.64 -8.19 19.93
C PHE A 13 -8.99 -9.57 20.49
N GLY A 14 -8.89 -9.78 21.81
CA GLY A 14 -9.07 -11.10 22.42
C GLY A 14 -7.82 -11.96 22.26
N GLU A 15 -7.97 -13.15 21.67
CA GLU A 15 -6.87 -14.09 21.50
C GLU A 15 -6.07 -13.84 20.22
N PRO A 16 -4.75 -14.09 20.23
CA PRO A 16 -3.93 -13.95 19.03
C PRO A 16 -4.25 -15.02 17.99
N THR A 17 -4.17 -14.65 16.72
CA THR A 17 -4.26 -15.61 15.62
C THR A 17 -3.03 -16.54 15.60
N GLU A 18 -3.15 -17.72 14.99
CA GLU A 18 -2.03 -18.65 14.87
C GLU A 18 -0.82 -18.04 14.15
N VAL A 19 -1.06 -17.21 13.12
CA VAL A 19 0.01 -16.50 12.42
C VAL A 19 0.71 -15.51 13.36
N GLN A 20 -0.03 -14.79 14.20
CA GLN A 20 0.54 -13.88 15.18
C GLN A 20 1.40 -14.61 16.21
N ALA A 21 0.84 -15.65 16.86
CA ALA A 21 1.54 -16.42 17.87
C ALA A 21 2.81 -17.09 17.32
N GLY A 22 2.71 -17.70 16.13
CA GLY A 22 3.85 -18.34 15.46
C GLY A 22 4.95 -17.35 15.08
N THR A 23 4.59 -16.20 14.51
CA THR A 23 5.57 -15.15 14.15
C THR A 23 6.24 -14.57 15.40
N TRP A 24 5.50 -14.29 16.48
CA TRP A 24 6.11 -13.78 17.71
C TRP A 24 7.07 -14.77 18.36
N ALA A 25 6.73 -16.07 18.37
CA ALA A 25 7.59 -17.10 18.93
C ALA A 25 8.91 -17.21 18.16
N ALA A 26 8.87 -17.11 16.83
CA ALA A 26 10.06 -17.16 15.99
C ALA A 26 10.89 -15.87 16.06
N ALA A 27 10.24 -14.70 16.05
CA ALA A 27 10.91 -13.41 16.27
C ALA A 27 11.59 -13.33 17.65
N ALA A 28 11.03 -13.97 18.67
CA ALA A 28 11.64 -14.04 20.00
C ALA A 28 12.93 -14.87 20.04
N ARG A 29 13.08 -15.87 19.17
CA ARG A 29 14.31 -16.65 19.01
C ARG A 29 15.36 -15.96 18.13
N GLY A 30 14.95 -14.92 17.39
CA GLY A 30 15.79 -14.25 16.41
C GLY A 30 15.87 -15.01 15.07
N ASP A 31 14.90 -15.89 14.79
CA ASP A 31 14.83 -16.63 13.53
C ASP A 31 14.35 -15.73 12.39
N ASP A 32 14.75 -16.04 11.15
CA ASP A 32 14.03 -15.58 9.97
C ASP A 32 12.65 -16.22 9.92
N VAL A 33 11.63 -15.46 9.52
CA VAL A 33 10.23 -15.91 9.53
C VAL A 33 9.52 -15.55 8.24
N LEU A 34 8.93 -16.54 7.56
CA LEU A 34 7.98 -16.29 6.49
C LEU A 34 6.56 -16.56 7.01
N ALA A 35 5.80 -15.49 7.25
CA ALA A 35 4.41 -15.55 7.68
C ALA A 35 3.46 -15.46 6.48
N VAL A 36 2.76 -16.56 6.20
CA VAL A 36 1.81 -16.69 5.10
C VAL A 36 0.42 -16.85 5.67
N ALA A 37 -0.41 -15.82 5.51
CA ALA A 37 -1.80 -15.85 5.94
C ALA A 37 -2.62 -14.83 5.14
N PRO A 38 -3.93 -15.02 4.92
CA PRO A 38 -4.76 -14.09 4.16
C PRO A 38 -4.73 -12.65 4.67
N THR A 39 -5.23 -11.74 3.85
CA THR A 39 -5.61 -10.39 4.32
C THR A 39 -6.64 -10.51 5.44
N GLY A 40 -6.52 -9.64 6.46
CA GLY A 40 -7.35 -9.68 7.66
C GLY A 40 -6.86 -10.60 8.79
N SER A 41 -5.84 -11.44 8.58
CA SER A 41 -5.33 -12.36 9.62
C SER A 41 -4.42 -11.70 10.68
N GLY A 42 -4.28 -10.37 10.66
CA GLY A 42 -3.48 -9.62 11.63
C GLY A 42 -1.96 -9.67 11.42
N LYS A 43 -1.50 -9.90 10.18
CA LYS A 43 -0.06 -10.00 9.81
C LYS A 43 0.78 -8.78 10.25
N THR A 44 0.20 -7.58 10.21
CA THR A 44 0.90 -6.36 10.66
C THR A 44 1.30 -6.46 12.14
N LEU A 45 0.37 -6.81 13.03
CA LEU A 45 0.70 -7.03 14.44
C LEU A 45 1.57 -8.27 14.67
N ALA A 46 1.45 -9.30 13.82
CA ALA A 46 2.35 -10.44 13.84
C ALA A 46 3.82 -10.00 13.66
N ALA A 47 4.09 -9.10 12.71
CA ALA A 47 5.44 -8.61 12.44
C ALA A 47 5.94 -7.56 13.44
N PHE A 48 5.08 -6.66 13.92
CA PHE A 48 5.51 -5.48 14.68
C PHE A 48 5.44 -5.63 16.19
N LEU A 49 4.43 -6.33 16.72
CA LEU A 49 4.07 -6.19 18.13
C LEU A 49 5.20 -6.63 19.07
N TRP A 50 5.97 -7.65 18.69
CA TRP A 50 7.14 -8.11 19.44
C TRP A 50 8.20 -7.01 19.57
N PHE A 51 8.51 -6.32 18.48
CA PHE A 51 9.52 -5.25 18.53
C PHE A 51 9.00 -3.99 19.20
N ILE A 52 7.70 -3.68 19.05
CA ILE A 52 7.06 -2.58 19.80
C ILE A 52 7.19 -2.84 21.30
N ASP A 53 6.91 -4.06 21.76
CA ASP A 53 7.08 -4.47 23.15
C ASP A 53 8.51 -4.26 23.65
N ARG A 54 9.52 -4.71 22.89
CA ARG A 54 10.93 -4.54 23.25
C ARG A 54 11.37 -3.06 23.27
N LEU A 55 10.90 -2.26 22.32
CA LEU A 55 11.20 -0.83 22.26
C LEU A 55 10.52 -0.05 23.40
N GLY A 56 9.30 -0.43 23.77
CA GLY A 56 8.54 0.22 24.84
C GLY A 56 9.10 -0.11 26.23
N THR A 57 9.37 -1.38 26.49
CA THR A 57 9.90 -1.88 27.78
C THR A 57 11.32 -1.39 28.06
N SER A 58 12.22 -1.45 27.08
CA SER A 58 13.60 -0.95 27.22
C SER A 58 13.69 0.56 27.55
N ARG A 59 12.59 1.29 27.36
CA ARG A 59 12.47 2.72 27.68
C ARG A 59 11.67 2.99 28.95
N GLY A 60 10.84 2.04 29.41
CA GLY A 60 9.96 2.16 30.57
C GLY A 60 10.57 1.66 31.90
N ASP A 61 11.46 0.68 31.88
CA ASP A 61 12.01 0.07 33.11
C ASP A 61 13.20 0.85 33.70
N ALA A 62 12.90 2.01 34.27
CA ALA A 62 13.77 2.71 35.20
C ALA A 62 13.63 2.21 36.66
N GLY A 63 12.62 1.39 37.02
CA GLY A 63 12.39 0.99 38.43
C GLY A 63 11.80 -0.40 38.63
N GLY A 64 12.64 -1.37 39.01
CA GLY A 64 12.25 -2.69 39.50
C GLY A 64 13.30 -3.27 40.45
N ASP A 65 12.88 -3.70 41.64
CA ASP A 65 13.71 -3.97 42.84
C ASP A 65 14.05 -5.47 43.06
N SER A 66 14.77 -6.10 42.13
CA SER A 66 15.44 -7.38 42.44
C SER A 66 16.90 -7.39 41.96
N VAL A 67 17.79 -8.00 42.74
CA VAL A 67 19.26 -7.91 42.55
C VAL A 67 19.70 -8.60 41.24
N GLU A 68 19.08 -9.72 40.89
CA GLU A 68 19.36 -10.45 39.63
C GLU A 68 18.75 -9.74 38.41
N ALA A 69 17.56 -9.13 38.55
CA ALA A 69 17.00 -8.28 37.51
C ALA A 69 17.79 -6.98 37.36
N ARG A 70 18.44 -6.48 38.41
CA ARG A 70 19.29 -5.29 38.36
C ARG A 70 20.56 -5.54 37.57
N ASP A 71 21.19 -6.70 37.65
CA ASP A 71 22.39 -7.02 36.87
C ASP A 71 22.07 -7.28 35.40
N ALA A 72 20.99 -8.03 35.11
CA ALA A 72 20.48 -8.21 33.75
C ALA A 72 19.96 -6.90 33.15
N ALA A 73 19.24 -6.08 33.94
CA ALA A 73 18.80 -4.74 33.54
C ALA A 73 19.96 -3.76 33.43
N ARG A 74 21.06 -3.94 34.17
CA ARG A 74 22.26 -3.10 34.05
C ARG A 74 23.04 -3.46 32.78
N ALA A 75 23.22 -4.73 32.47
CA ALA A 75 23.79 -5.16 31.18
C ALA A 75 22.90 -4.75 29.99
N ALA A 76 21.57 -4.91 30.12
CA ALA A 76 20.61 -4.44 29.12
C ALA A 76 20.55 -2.91 29.04
N ARG A 77 20.70 -2.18 30.16
CA ARG A 77 20.82 -0.72 30.19
C ARG A 77 22.13 -0.25 29.59
N ASP A 78 23.24 -0.94 29.80
CA ASP A 78 24.55 -0.59 29.23
C ASP A 78 24.58 -0.88 27.73
N ALA A 79 23.99 -1.99 27.28
CA ALA A 79 23.76 -2.28 25.86
C ALA A 79 22.75 -1.32 25.22
N ALA A 80 21.64 -1.01 25.90
CA ALA A 80 20.66 -0.03 25.46
C ALA A 80 21.19 1.41 25.52
N ARG A 81 22.15 1.72 26.40
CA ARG A 81 22.82 3.01 26.51
C ARG A 81 23.87 3.16 25.41
N ALA A 82 24.63 2.11 25.11
CA ALA A 82 25.48 2.05 23.93
C ALA A 82 24.66 2.12 22.62
N ALA A 83 23.47 1.53 22.58
CA ALA A 83 22.54 1.62 21.45
C ALA A 83 21.76 2.96 21.40
N ARG A 84 21.56 3.64 22.54
CA ARG A 84 20.99 4.98 22.63
C ARG A 84 22.00 6.05 22.24
N ASP A 85 23.28 5.85 22.58
CA ASP A 85 24.39 6.73 22.17
C ASP A 85 24.68 6.62 20.66
N THR A 86 24.22 5.57 19.98
CA THR A 86 24.30 5.44 18.51
C THR A 86 23.07 5.90 17.75
N GLY A 87 21.97 6.31 18.43
CA GLY A 87 20.77 6.92 17.86
C GLY A 87 20.44 6.45 16.44
N GLY A 88 19.82 5.28 16.29
CA GLY A 88 19.63 4.64 14.99
C GLY A 88 18.32 3.87 14.87
N VAL A 89 17.99 3.49 13.65
CA VAL A 89 16.83 2.66 13.32
C VAL A 89 16.97 1.29 13.95
N ARG A 90 15.90 0.79 14.56
CA ARG A 90 15.85 -0.51 15.24
C ARG A 90 15.02 -1.52 14.48
N VAL A 91 13.90 -1.09 13.89
CA VAL A 91 13.06 -1.92 13.03
C VAL A 91 13.00 -1.27 11.66
N LEU A 92 13.41 -2.02 10.64
CA LEU A 92 13.29 -1.59 9.26
C LEU A 92 12.11 -2.31 8.62
N TYR A 93 11.15 -1.56 8.11
CA TYR A 93 10.02 -2.10 7.36
C TYR A 93 10.15 -1.71 5.89
N VAL A 94 10.15 -2.71 5.01
CA VAL A 94 10.32 -2.55 3.56
C VAL A 94 9.00 -2.92 2.89
N SER A 95 8.35 -1.93 2.31
CA SER A 95 7.13 -2.12 1.52
C SER A 95 7.44 -2.09 0.02
N PRO A 96 6.87 -3.00 -0.79
CA PRO A 96 6.97 -2.92 -2.24
C PRO A 96 6.17 -1.74 -2.79
N LEU A 97 5.14 -1.26 -2.09
CA LEU A 97 4.31 -0.13 -2.51
C LEU A 97 4.39 1.05 -1.53
N LYS A 98 4.47 2.27 -2.06
CA LYS A 98 4.54 3.48 -1.24
C LYS A 98 3.26 3.69 -0.40
N ALA A 99 2.09 3.46 -1.00
CA ALA A 99 0.79 3.61 -0.34
C ALA A 99 0.70 2.69 0.89
N LEU A 100 1.02 1.40 0.70
CA LEU A 100 1.11 0.41 1.77
C LEU A 100 2.06 0.85 2.91
N GLY A 101 3.20 1.45 2.60
CA GLY A 101 4.10 1.99 3.63
C GLY A 101 3.49 3.14 4.43
N VAL A 102 2.76 4.03 3.78
CA VAL A 102 2.04 5.14 4.44
C VAL A 102 0.94 4.60 5.35
N ASP A 103 0.18 3.61 4.86
CA ASP A 103 -0.89 2.97 5.62
C ASP A 103 -0.38 2.24 6.85
N VAL A 104 0.67 1.45 6.71
CA VAL A 104 1.30 0.80 7.87
C VAL A 104 1.78 1.84 8.88
N GLY A 105 2.40 2.93 8.43
CA GLY A 105 2.82 4.00 9.32
C GLY A 105 1.67 4.66 10.08
N ARG A 106 0.48 4.76 9.47
CA ARG A 106 -0.74 5.22 10.12
C ARG A 106 -1.28 4.18 11.11
N ASN A 107 -1.42 2.94 10.67
CA ASN A 107 -1.99 1.85 11.45
C ASN A 107 -1.14 1.51 12.69
N LEU A 108 0.18 1.73 12.65
CA LEU A 108 1.06 1.56 13.81
C LEU A 108 0.87 2.65 14.89
N ARG A 109 0.19 3.76 14.61
CA ARG A 109 -0.09 4.77 15.65
C ARG A 109 -1.14 4.31 16.65
N GLU A 110 -2.12 3.52 16.22
CA GLU A 110 -3.15 2.97 17.11
C GLU A 110 -2.56 2.11 18.25
N PRO A 111 -1.73 1.08 17.99
CA PRO A 111 -1.13 0.29 19.07
C PRO A 111 -0.22 1.14 19.95
N LEU A 112 0.54 2.07 19.40
CA LEU A 112 1.39 2.95 20.19
C LEU A 112 0.57 3.88 21.10
N ALA A 113 -0.55 4.41 20.62
CA ALA A 113 -1.46 5.23 21.43
C ALA A 113 -2.13 4.39 22.53
N GLY A 114 -2.62 3.20 22.19
CA GLY A 114 -3.26 2.29 23.14
C GLY A 114 -2.34 1.80 24.26
N LEU A 115 -1.03 1.71 23.99
CA LEU A 115 -0.01 1.37 24.98
C LEU A 115 0.55 2.59 25.74
N GLY A 116 0.15 3.81 25.39
CA GLY A 116 0.73 5.04 25.94
C GLY A 116 2.21 5.25 25.56
N TRP A 117 2.63 4.68 24.42
CA TRP A 117 4.01 4.68 23.93
C TRP A 117 4.23 5.59 22.72
N GLY A 118 3.24 6.40 22.33
CA GLY A 118 3.32 7.33 21.19
C GLY A 118 4.52 8.30 21.26
N ASP A 119 4.85 8.80 22.45
CA ASP A 119 6.02 9.67 22.65
C ASP A 119 7.32 8.88 22.88
N ARG A 120 7.19 7.58 23.16
CA ARG A 120 8.32 6.68 23.47
C ARG A 120 8.89 6.02 22.25
N ILE A 121 8.10 5.79 21.19
CA ILE A 121 8.52 5.06 19.99
C ILE A 121 8.23 5.93 18.77
N SER A 122 9.29 6.28 18.04
CA SER A 122 9.21 7.13 16.85
C SER A 122 9.10 6.30 15.58
N ILE A 123 8.18 6.68 14.70
CA ILE A 123 7.99 6.10 13.37
C ILE A 123 8.36 7.15 12.33
N GLY A 124 9.14 6.77 11.32
CA GLY A 124 9.46 7.63 10.17
C GLY A 124 9.27 6.89 8.85
N ILE A 125 8.96 7.65 7.80
CA ILE A 125 8.74 7.12 6.46
C ILE A 125 9.74 7.74 5.50
N ARG A 126 10.51 6.89 4.82
CA ARG A 126 11.46 7.28 3.78
C ARG A 126 11.11 6.62 2.46
N SER A 127 10.63 7.39 1.50
CA SER A 127 10.38 6.95 0.13
C SER A 127 10.97 7.94 -0.88
N GLY A 128 10.79 7.64 -2.17
CA GLY A 128 11.08 8.60 -3.25
C GLY A 128 10.32 9.94 -3.09
N ASP A 129 9.17 9.92 -2.42
CA ASP A 129 8.30 11.10 -2.26
C ASP A 129 8.62 11.90 -0.98
N THR A 130 9.56 11.44 -0.16
CA THR A 130 9.95 12.16 1.07
C THR A 130 10.66 13.47 0.68
N PRO A 131 10.21 14.66 1.12
CA PRO A 131 10.86 15.94 0.81
C PRO A 131 12.28 16.03 1.35
N HIS A 132 13.17 16.79 0.71
CA HIS A 132 14.59 16.90 1.11
C HIS A 132 14.78 17.32 2.57
N ALA A 133 13.97 18.24 3.09
CA ALA A 133 14.02 18.66 4.49
C ALA A 133 13.75 17.49 5.44
N GLU A 134 12.74 16.67 5.14
CA GLU A 134 12.39 15.49 5.93
C GLU A 134 13.45 14.39 5.81
N ARG A 135 14.04 14.22 4.62
CA ARG A 135 15.20 13.34 4.40
C ARG A 135 16.37 13.69 5.32
N ALA A 136 16.69 14.99 5.42
CA ALA A 136 17.73 15.48 6.30
C ALA A 136 17.38 15.31 7.79
N ARG A 137 16.10 15.53 8.17
CA ARG A 137 15.61 15.30 9.53
C ARG A 137 15.80 13.85 9.95
N LEU A 138 15.37 12.90 9.12
CA LEU A 138 15.52 11.46 9.37
C LEU A 138 17.00 11.05 9.48
N GLY A 139 17.90 11.69 8.72
CA GLY A 139 19.33 11.43 8.85
C GLY A 139 19.94 11.95 10.16
N ARG A 140 19.46 13.10 10.68
CA ARG A 140 19.93 13.69 11.94
C ARG A 140 19.30 13.08 13.18
N LYS A 141 18.03 12.70 13.09
CA LYS A 141 17.23 12.10 14.17
C LYS A 141 16.47 10.91 13.59
N PRO A 142 17.15 9.75 13.41
CA PRO A 142 16.52 8.58 12.85
C PRO A 142 15.41 8.05 13.76
N PRO A 143 14.32 7.53 13.19
CA PRO A 143 13.22 6.95 13.95
C PRO A 143 13.60 5.56 14.48
N ASP A 144 12.84 5.05 15.44
CA ASP A 144 12.99 3.67 15.91
C ASP A 144 12.50 2.66 14.88
N ILE A 145 11.37 2.99 14.25
CA ILE A 145 10.77 2.23 13.17
C ILE A 145 10.88 3.06 11.90
N LEU A 146 11.66 2.58 10.93
CA LEU A 146 11.76 3.18 9.61
C LEU A 146 10.98 2.37 8.59
N ILE A 147 9.99 3.00 7.97
CA ILE A 147 9.23 2.45 6.84
C ILE A 147 9.84 2.98 5.55
N THR A 148 10.20 2.10 4.62
CA THR A 148 10.89 2.45 3.38
C THR A 148 10.47 1.56 2.21
N THR A 149 11.02 1.83 1.02
CA THR A 149 10.91 0.97 -0.17
C THR A 149 12.27 0.33 -0.49
N PRO A 150 12.33 -0.76 -1.27
CA PRO A 150 13.60 -1.37 -1.69
C PRO A 150 14.59 -0.37 -2.31
N GLU A 151 14.10 0.52 -3.17
CA GLU A 151 14.91 1.53 -3.86
C GLU A 151 15.43 2.58 -2.87
N SER A 152 14.56 3.01 -1.94
CA SER A 152 14.91 4.01 -0.94
C SER A 152 15.91 3.46 0.08
N LEU A 153 15.78 2.18 0.46
CA LEU A 153 16.77 1.47 1.27
C LEU A 153 18.13 1.43 0.60
N TYR A 154 18.19 1.05 -0.68
CA TYR A 154 19.43 1.05 -1.46
C TYR A 154 20.11 2.43 -1.45
N LEU A 155 19.36 3.50 -1.70
CA LEU A 155 19.87 4.88 -1.68
C LEU A 155 20.44 5.26 -0.31
N MET A 156 19.83 4.81 0.79
CA MET A 156 20.34 5.02 2.13
C MET A 156 21.66 4.28 2.34
N LEU A 157 21.72 2.99 1.98
CA LEU A 157 22.90 2.13 2.12
C LEU A 157 24.09 2.59 1.26
N THR A 158 23.85 3.33 0.18
CA THR A 158 24.90 3.94 -0.68
C THR A 158 25.26 5.37 -0.26
N SER A 159 24.83 5.84 0.91
CA SER A 159 25.09 7.22 1.38
C SER A 159 25.60 7.23 2.82
N SER A 160 26.02 8.40 3.32
CA SER A 160 26.38 8.57 4.74
C SER A 160 25.22 8.32 5.70
N VAL A 161 23.97 8.37 5.23
CA VAL A 161 22.79 8.06 6.05
C VAL A 161 22.76 6.58 6.48
N ARG A 162 23.50 5.70 5.79
CA ARG A 162 23.59 4.27 6.16
C ARG A 162 23.98 4.07 7.62
N GLU A 163 24.76 4.97 8.22
CA GLU A 163 25.20 4.86 9.61
C GLU A 163 24.01 4.78 10.58
N THR A 164 22.86 5.39 10.23
CA THR A 164 21.60 5.27 10.99
C THR A 164 21.01 3.86 11.01
N LEU A 165 21.43 2.98 10.11
CA LEU A 165 20.93 1.61 9.96
C LEU A 165 21.80 0.55 10.65
N ARG A 166 22.95 0.92 11.25
CA ARG A 166 23.83 -0.04 11.94
C ARG A 166 23.14 -0.76 13.10
N GLY A 167 22.19 -0.08 13.74
CA GLY A 167 21.45 -0.58 14.91
C GLY A 167 20.23 -1.44 14.58
N VAL A 168 19.95 -1.74 13.30
CA VAL A 168 18.73 -2.46 12.92
C VAL A 168 18.75 -3.87 13.49
N GLU A 169 17.71 -4.23 14.24
CA GLU A 169 17.54 -5.51 14.93
C GLU A 169 16.65 -6.47 14.16
N ALA A 170 15.77 -5.96 13.31
CA ALA A 170 14.95 -6.77 12.42
C ALA A 170 14.58 -6.00 11.16
N VAL A 171 14.41 -6.76 10.07
CA VAL A 171 13.83 -6.28 8.82
C VAL A 171 12.50 -6.97 8.58
N ILE A 172 11.45 -6.20 8.33
CA ILE A 172 10.16 -6.71 7.89
C ILE A 172 10.04 -6.43 6.39
N VAL A 173 9.80 -7.47 5.58
CA VAL A 173 9.57 -7.37 4.14
C VAL A 173 8.11 -7.72 3.89
N ASP A 174 7.28 -6.70 3.65
CA ASP A 174 5.87 -6.92 3.37
C ASP A 174 5.62 -7.29 1.91
N GLU A 175 4.52 -8.00 1.66
CA GLU A 175 4.12 -8.53 0.36
C GLU A 175 5.29 -9.07 -0.45
N ILE A 176 6.09 -9.95 0.17
CA ILE A 176 7.35 -10.44 -0.39
C ILE A 176 7.17 -11.13 -1.75
N HIS A 177 5.98 -11.70 -2.01
CA HIS A 177 5.64 -12.31 -3.29
C HIS A 177 5.70 -11.32 -4.47
N ALA A 178 5.45 -10.03 -4.21
CA ALA A 178 5.50 -8.97 -5.23
C ALA A 178 6.93 -8.67 -5.71
N VAL A 179 7.95 -9.12 -4.97
CA VAL A 179 9.36 -8.87 -5.32
C VAL A 179 10.16 -10.13 -5.59
N ALA A 180 9.87 -11.25 -4.93
CA ALA A 180 10.72 -12.46 -4.91
C ALA A 180 11.09 -13.00 -6.31
N GLY A 181 10.17 -12.93 -7.29
CA GLY A 181 10.39 -13.42 -8.65
C GLY A 181 10.95 -12.39 -9.65
N SER A 182 11.40 -11.23 -9.20
CA SER A 182 11.74 -10.09 -10.07
C SER A 182 13.16 -9.58 -9.87
N LYS A 183 13.68 -8.80 -10.83
CA LYS A 183 14.96 -8.06 -10.69
C LYS A 183 14.93 -7.11 -9.48
N ARG A 184 13.76 -6.57 -9.16
CA ARG A 184 13.53 -5.75 -7.96
C ARG A 184 13.78 -6.55 -6.68
N GLY A 185 13.37 -7.81 -6.66
CA GLY A 185 13.70 -8.77 -5.59
C GLY A 185 15.20 -9.04 -5.49
N SER A 186 15.87 -9.30 -6.62
CA SER A 186 17.33 -9.48 -6.63
C SER A 186 18.06 -8.26 -6.05
N HIS A 187 17.61 -7.06 -6.41
CA HIS A 187 18.14 -5.81 -5.86
C HIS A 187 17.87 -5.65 -4.36
N LEU A 188 16.68 -6.03 -3.89
CA LEU A 188 16.37 -6.06 -2.46
C LEU A 188 17.27 -7.05 -1.71
N ALA A 189 17.42 -8.28 -2.21
CA ALA A 189 18.27 -9.30 -1.59
C ALA A 189 19.71 -8.80 -1.39
N LEU A 190 20.31 -8.19 -2.43
CA LEU A 190 21.65 -7.58 -2.31
C LEU A 190 21.68 -6.41 -1.31
N SER A 191 20.61 -5.64 -1.21
CA SER A 191 20.51 -4.55 -0.22
C SER A 191 20.43 -5.09 1.22
N LEU A 192 19.75 -6.22 1.44
CA LEU A 192 19.69 -6.89 2.74
C LEU A 192 21.06 -7.47 3.15
N GLU A 193 21.79 -8.09 2.23
CA GLU A 193 23.16 -8.55 2.51
C GLU A 193 24.12 -7.39 2.84
N ARG A 194 23.95 -6.24 2.16
CA ARG A 194 24.70 -5.02 2.49
C ARG A 194 24.33 -4.44 3.86
N LEU A 195 23.07 -4.58 4.28
CA LEU A 195 22.64 -4.21 5.62
C LEU A 195 23.30 -5.14 6.66
N ASP A 196 23.33 -6.45 6.42
CA ASP A 196 23.99 -7.41 7.30
C ASP A 196 25.49 -7.09 7.43
N ALA A 197 26.17 -6.80 6.32
CA ALA A 197 27.57 -6.39 6.32
C ALA A 197 27.80 -5.08 7.11
N LEU A 198 26.87 -4.13 7.03
CA LEU A 198 26.94 -2.86 7.76
C LEU A 198 26.69 -3.04 9.26
N ALA A 199 25.73 -3.90 9.62
CA ALA A 199 25.42 -4.25 11.02
C ALA A 199 26.49 -5.14 11.65
N GLY A 200 27.34 -5.77 10.84
CA GLY A 200 28.36 -6.73 11.30
C GLY A 200 27.79 -8.06 11.78
N ARG A 201 26.51 -8.31 11.51
CA ARG A 201 25.79 -9.54 11.86
C ARG A 201 24.62 -9.73 10.91
N HIS A 202 24.11 -10.96 10.86
CA HIS A 202 22.84 -11.22 10.22
C HIS A 202 21.71 -10.52 11.00
N VAL A 203 20.88 -9.77 10.28
CA VAL A 203 19.69 -9.12 10.82
C VAL A 203 18.48 -10.02 10.53
N PRO A 204 17.77 -10.53 11.55
CA PRO A 204 16.58 -11.35 11.37
C PRO A 204 15.54 -10.70 10.45
N ARG A 205 14.97 -11.49 9.56
CA ARG A 205 14.07 -11.04 8.48
C ARG A 205 12.69 -11.68 8.63
N ILE A 206 11.65 -10.86 8.59
CA ILE A 206 10.26 -11.27 8.66
C ILE A 206 9.59 -10.95 7.33
N GLY A 207 9.33 -11.98 6.53
CA GLY A 207 8.56 -11.88 5.30
C GLY A 207 7.08 -12.04 5.58
N LEU A 208 6.26 -11.15 5.01
CA LEU A 208 4.82 -11.24 5.06
C LEU A 208 4.26 -11.48 3.65
N SER A 209 3.25 -12.33 3.55
CA SER A 209 2.51 -12.50 2.31
C SER A 209 1.10 -13.05 2.55
N ALA A 210 0.15 -12.67 1.69
CA ALA A 210 -1.14 -13.33 1.62
C ALA A 210 -1.08 -14.69 0.92
N THR A 211 -0.25 -14.80 -0.12
CA THR A 211 -0.17 -15.96 -1.00
C THR A 211 1.27 -16.19 -1.42
N VAL A 212 1.76 -17.42 -1.27
CA VAL A 212 3.13 -17.77 -1.67
C VAL A 212 3.14 -19.15 -2.30
N ARG A 213 3.73 -19.27 -3.49
CA ARG A 213 4.05 -20.55 -4.12
C ARG A 213 5.24 -20.39 -5.07
N PRO A 214 6.29 -21.22 -4.97
CA PRO A 214 6.55 -22.23 -3.93
C PRO A 214 7.08 -21.58 -2.62
N ILE A 215 6.57 -22.03 -1.48
CA ILE A 215 6.88 -21.47 -0.15
C ILE A 215 8.36 -21.55 0.17
N ASP A 216 9.00 -22.70 -0.06
CA ASP A 216 10.41 -22.92 0.27
C ASP A 216 11.35 -21.98 -0.50
N ALA A 217 11.04 -21.67 -1.76
CA ALA A 217 11.85 -20.76 -2.55
C ALA A 217 11.77 -19.32 -2.05
N VAL A 218 10.58 -18.88 -1.62
CA VAL A 218 10.40 -17.54 -1.05
C VAL A 218 11.00 -17.44 0.35
N ALA A 219 10.95 -18.53 1.13
CA ALA A 219 11.63 -18.61 2.42
C ALA A 219 13.16 -18.53 2.25
N ALA A 220 13.72 -19.26 1.28
CA ALA A 220 15.14 -19.18 0.93
C ALA A 220 15.54 -17.80 0.39
N PHE A 221 14.68 -17.17 -0.43
CA PHE A 221 14.89 -15.79 -0.89
C PHE A 221 14.94 -14.79 0.26
N LEU A 222 14.01 -14.90 1.23
CA LEU A 222 13.96 -14.04 2.40
C LEU A 222 15.22 -14.18 3.24
N ALA A 223 15.53 -15.41 3.66
CA ALA A 223 16.62 -15.70 4.59
C ALA A 223 18.00 -15.47 3.94
N GLY A 224 18.12 -15.70 2.64
CA GLY A 224 19.38 -15.60 1.93
C GLY A 224 20.33 -16.75 2.29
N ALA A 225 21.63 -16.50 2.16
CA ALA A 225 22.66 -17.50 2.37
C ALA A 225 23.60 -17.16 3.54
N GLY A 226 24.13 -18.19 4.18
CA GLY A 226 25.21 -18.11 5.15
C GLY A 226 26.56 -17.78 4.51
N PRO A 227 27.59 -17.51 5.32
CA PRO A 227 28.96 -17.29 4.82
C PRO A 227 29.54 -18.50 4.06
N ASP A 228 29.01 -19.69 4.30
CA ASP A 228 29.32 -20.96 3.63
C ASP A 228 28.56 -21.16 2.30
N GLY A 229 27.73 -20.18 1.92
CA GLY A 229 26.88 -20.24 0.73
C GLY A 229 25.64 -21.12 0.89
N GLN A 230 25.41 -21.70 2.07
CA GLN A 230 24.24 -22.53 2.32
C GLN A 230 23.02 -21.67 2.64
N PRO A 231 21.80 -22.08 2.24
CA PRO A 231 20.59 -21.36 2.60
C PRO A 231 20.45 -21.24 4.12
N ARG A 232 20.12 -20.03 4.60
CA ARG A 232 19.80 -19.83 6.02
C ARG A 232 18.46 -20.49 6.37
N PRO A 233 18.30 -21.01 7.60
CA PRO A 233 17.03 -21.55 8.03
C PRO A 233 15.98 -20.44 8.13
N CYS A 234 14.77 -20.73 7.67
CA CYS A 234 13.63 -19.82 7.75
C CYS A 234 12.43 -20.57 8.36
N THR A 235 11.87 -20.03 9.44
CA THR A 235 10.64 -20.58 10.04
C THR A 235 9.45 -20.17 9.20
N VAL A 236 8.75 -21.14 8.61
CA VAL A 236 7.51 -20.89 7.87
C VAL A 236 6.32 -20.98 8.82
N VAL A 237 5.53 -19.91 8.90
CA VAL A 237 4.28 -19.84 9.67
C VAL A 237 3.12 -19.72 8.68
N THR A 238 2.48 -20.84 8.38
CA THR A 238 1.40 -20.95 7.38
C THR A 238 0.19 -21.68 7.96
N PRO A 239 -0.58 -21.08 8.88
CA PRO A 239 -1.76 -21.72 9.44
C PRO A 239 -2.79 -22.03 8.34
N PRO A 240 -3.61 -23.10 8.48
CA PRO A 240 -4.68 -23.39 7.55
C PRO A 240 -5.64 -22.21 7.44
N SER A 241 -5.84 -21.70 6.23
CA SER A 241 -6.75 -20.59 5.97
C SER A 241 -8.00 -21.09 5.26
N ALA A 242 -9.15 -21.01 5.93
CA ALA A 242 -10.46 -21.19 5.31
C ALA A 242 -11.11 -19.82 5.00
N LYS A 243 -10.50 -19.03 4.10
CA LYS A 243 -11.19 -17.83 3.60
C LYS A 243 -12.29 -18.29 2.64
N LYS A 244 -13.55 -18.12 3.05
CA LYS A 244 -14.71 -18.36 2.18
C LYS A 244 -14.82 -17.19 1.23
N TRP A 245 -14.62 -17.46 -0.05
CA TRP A 245 -14.85 -16.49 -1.11
C TRP A 245 -16.23 -16.73 -1.69
N ASP A 246 -17.03 -15.67 -1.78
CA ASP A 246 -18.22 -15.65 -2.64
C ASP A 246 -17.78 -15.07 -3.99
N VAL A 247 -17.49 -15.97 -4.94
CA VAL A 247 -16.99 -15.60 -6.26
C VAL A 247 -18.07 -15.87 -7.27
N SER A 248 -18.45 -14.85 -8.04
CA SER A 248 -19.35 -14.97 -9.17
C SER A 248 -18.69 -14.43 -10.44
N ILE A 249 -19.03 -15.02 -11.59
CA ILE A 249 -18.68 -14.50 -12.90
C ILE A 249 -19.98 -14.06 -13.56
N ARG A 250 -20.09 -12.77 -13.88
CA ARG A 250 -21.28 -12.19 -14.49
C ARG A 250 -20.97 -11.74 -15.91
N VAL A 251 -21.81 -12.15 -16.86
CA VAL A 251 -21.79 -11.68 -18.25
C VAL A 251 -23.12 -10.95 -18.46
N PRO A 252 -23.12 -9.62 -18.70
CA PRO A 252 -24.35 -8.82 -18.70
C PRO A 252 -25.16 -8.93 -20.00
N VAL A 253 -24.85 -9.89 -20.85
CA VAL A 253 -25.49 -10.15 -22.15
C VAL A 253 -25.65 -11.65 -22.36
N ASP A 254 -26.72 -12.04 -23.06
CA ASP A 254 -27.01 -13.46 -23.35
C ASP A 254 -26.04 -14.06 -24.39
N ASP A 255 -25.62 -13.26 -25.38
CA ASP A 255 -24.70 -13.66 -26.45
C ASP A 255 -23.69 -12.55 -26.77
N MET A 256 -22.40 -12.81 -26.51
CA MET A 256 -21.31 -11.85 -26.78
C MET A 256 -21.00 -11.70 -28.28
N THR A 257 -21.47 -12.62 -29.13
CA THR A 257 -21.30 -12.58 -30.59
C THR A 257 -22.39 -11.78 -31.29
N ALA A 258 -23.52 -11.56 -30.60
CA ALA A 258 -24.69 -10.85 -31.11
C ALA A 258 -25.21 -9.86 -30.06
N LEU A 259 -24.53 -8.72 -29.93
CA LEU A 259 -24.84 -7.76 -28.89
C LEU A 259 -26.14 -7.00 -29.19
N PRO A 260 -27.04 -6.82 -28.19
CA PRO A 260 -28.25 -6.04 -28.35
C PRO A 260 -27.95 -4.58 -28.70
N GLU A 261 -28.86 -3.93 -29.43
CA GLU A 261 -28.83 -2.48 -29.55
C GLU A 261 -29.06 -1.84 -28.17
N HIS A 262 -28.16 -0.96 -27.77
CA HIS A 262 -28.26 -0.26 -26.51
C HIS A 262 -28.67 1.20 -26.77
N PRO A 263 -29.62 1.76 -26.00
CA PRO A 263 -29.99 3.15 -26.15
C PRO A 263 -28.76 4.05 -25.91
N PRO A 264 -28.50 5.04 -26.78
CA PRO A 264 -27.41 5.99 -26.54
C PRO A 264 -27.69 6.76 -25.25
N LEU A 265 -26.71 6.80 -24.35
CA LEU A 265 -26.66 7.84 -23.32
C LEU A 265 -26.46 9.16 -24.08
N ALA A 266 -27.31 10.16 -23.81
CA ALA A 266 -27.41 11.39 -24.60
C ALA A 266 -26.03 11.95 -25.02
N ASP A 267 -25.78 11.97 -26.33
CA ASP A 267 -24.50 12.38 -26.91
C ASP A 267 -24.12 13.81 -26.55
N GLY A 268 -22.98 13.98 -25.88
CA GLY A 268 -22.27 15.25 -25.83
C GLY A 268 -21.64 15.53 -27.19
N THR A 269 -22.37 16.23 -28.08
CA THR A 269 -21.87 16.65 -29.38
C THR A 269 -20.76 17.69 -29.23
N GLY A 270 -19.49 17.27 -29.35
CA GLY A 270 -18.38 18.15 -29.67
C GLY A 270 -18.37 18.44 -31.18
N THR A 271 -18.90 19.58 -31.59
CA THR A 271 -18.80 20.06 -32.97
C THR A 271 -17.34 20.34 -33.33
N GLY A 272 -16.83 19.67 -34.36
CA GLY A 272 -15.55 19.97 -34.98
C GLY A 272 -15.50 21.42 -35.48
N GLY A 273 -14.55 22.18 -34.93
CA GLY A 273 -14.08 23.43 -35.51
C GLY A 273 -12.64 23.21 -35.98
N ALA A 274 -12.43 23.27 -37.29
CA ALA A 274 -11.10 23.34 -37.87
C ALA A 274 -10.35 24.56 -37.31
N GLY A 275 -9.24 24.34 -36.60
CA GLY A 275 -8.44 25.41 -36.00
C GLY A 275 -7.02 24.94 -35.72
N ALA A 276 -6.11 25.35 -36.61
CA ALA A 276 -4.65 25.44 -36.53
C ALA A 276 -3.87 24.57 -35.50
N ARG A 277 -2.96 23.75 -36.04
CA ARG A 277 -1.78 23.21 -35.33
C ARG A 277 -0.99 24.34 -34.63
N PRO A 278 -0.70 24.24 -33.32
CA PRO A 278 0.48 24.86 -32.75
C PRO A 278 1.69 23.96 -32.98
N GLU A 279 2.81 24.57 -33.32
CA GLU A 279 4.09 23.92 -33.57
C GLU A 279 4.66 23.22 -32.33
N ALA A 280 5.49 22.20 -32.59
CA ALA A 280 6.18 21.39 -31.63
C ALA A 280 7.10 22.22 -30.73
N GLY A 281 6.91 22.13 -29.41
CA GLY A 281 7.90 22.49 -28.41
C GLY A 281 8.51 21.22 -27.84
N ASP A 282 9.83 21.07 -28.03
CA ASP A 282 10.68 20.00 -27.50
C ASP A 282 10.50 19.82 -25.99
N TYR A 283 9.96 18.66 -25.58
CA TYR A 283 10.16 18.11 -24.24
C TYR A 283 10.61 16.66 -24.39
N PRO A 284 11.67 16.22 -23.68
CA PRO A 284 12.19 14.88 -23.81
C PRO A 284 11.21 13.86 -23.19
N GLU A 285 10.90 12.81 -23.96
CA GLU A 285 10.09 11.67 -23.53
C GLU A 285 10.73 10.93 -22.34
N PRO A 286 9.96 10.50 -21.32
CA PRO A 286 10.43 9.49 -20.38
C PRO A 286 10.27 8.08 -20.98
N ASP A 287 11.35 7.30 -20.87
CA ASP A 287 11.55 5.91 -21.30
C ASP A 287 10.55 4.96 -20.60
N ASP A 288 9.48 4.58 -21.30
CA ASP A 288 8.57 3.50 -20.91
C ASP A 288 9.19 2.15 -21.30
N ARG A 289 9.92 1.52 -20.38
CA ARG A 289 10.31 0.10 -20.48
C ARG A 289 9.74 -0.69 -19.34
N ASP A 290 8.53 -1.20 -19.54
CA ASP A 290 8.05 -2.41 -18.91
C ASP A 290 7.20 -3.20 -19.92
N GLY A 291 7.78 -4.29 -20.43
CA GLY A 291 7.11 -5.53 -20.87
C GLY A 291 6.09 -5.45 -22.01
N GLU A 292 6.45 -6.03 -23.17
CA GLU A 292 5.52 -6.38 -24.26
C GLU A 292 4.29 -7.14 -23.73
N ALA A 293 3.12 -6.49 -23.82
CA ALA A 293 1.83 -7.16 -23.85
C ALA A 293 1.47 -7.43 -25.33
N PRO A 294 0.84 -8.57 -25.66
CA PRO A 294 0.46 -8.83 -27.04
C PRO A 294 -0.58 -7.80 -27.48
N GLU A 295 -0.39 -7.27 -28.68
CA GLU A 295 -1.36 -6.44 -29.37
C GLU A 295 -2.69 -7.19 -29.46
N SER A 296 -3.66 -6.79 -28.63
CA SER A 296 -5.06 -7.12 -28.85
C SER A 296 -5.77 -5.84 -29.25
N GLU A 297 -6.38 -5.90 -30.43
CA GLU A 297 -7.04 -4.79 -31.09
C GLU A 297 -8.22 -4.25 -30.28
N ALA A 298 -8.43 -2.94 -30.46
CA ALA A 298 -9.59 -2.13 -30.06
C ALA A 298 -9.66 -1.61 -28.62
N ALA A 299 -8.69 -0.75 -28.26
CA ALA A 299 -8.85 0.24 -27.19
C ALA A 299 -8.88 1.66 -27.78
N GLY A 300 -10.07 2.13 -28.21
CA GLY A 300 -10.27 3.53 -28.54
C GLY A 300 -11.68 3.88 -29.00
N SER A 301 -12.36 4.79 -28.28
CA SER A 301 -13.06 5.98 -28.82
C SER A 301 -14.10 6.57 -27.84
N HIS A 302 -14.35 7.88 -28.01
CA HIS A 302 -15.57 8.66 -27.70
C HIS A 302 -15.76 9.60 -28.92
N PRO A 303 -16.94 10.13 -29.30
CA PRO A 303 -18.33 9.68 -29.17
C PRO A 303 -18.83 8.96 -30.46
N GLY A 304 -19.89 8.14 -30.34
CA GLY A 304 -20.29 7.18 -31.37
C GLY A 304 -19.55 5.86 -31.21
N GLU A 305 -19.80 5.15 -30.10
CA GLU A 305 -19.27 3.79 -29.93
C GLU A 305 -19.78 2.93 -31.10
N PRO A 306 -18.92 2.11 -31.73
CA PRO A 306 -19.36 1.25 -32.82
C PRO A 306 -20.47 0.32 -32.32
N PRO A 307 -21.51 0.05 -33.12
CA PRO A 307 -22.50 -0.97 -32.78
C PRO A 307 -21.75 -2.28 -32.49
N GLY A 308 -22.00 -2.86 -31.32
CA GLY A 308 -21.31 -4.08 -30.85
C GLY A 308 -20.26 -3.88 -29.75
N SER A 309 -20.33 -2.84 -28.93
CA SER A 309 -19.51 -2.71 -27.71
C SER A 309 -20.20 -3.35 -26.50
N MET A 310 -19.48 -4.18 -25.71
CA MET A 310 -19.99 -4.71 -24.44
C MET A 310 -19.96 -3.68 -23.30
N TRP A 311 -19.21 -2.59 -23.44
CA TRP A 311 -18.95 -1.64 -22.35
C TRP A 311 -20.22 -1.02 -21.74
N PRO A 312 -21.24 -0.58 -22.50
CA PRO A 312 -22.46 -0.03 -21.92
C PRO A 312 -23.18 -1.00 -20.96
N PHE A 313 -23.14 -2.30 -21.27
CA PHE A 313 -23.72 -3.35 -20.43
C PHE A 313 -22.89 -3.59 -19.18
N ILE A 314 -21.56 -3.61 -19.31
CA ILE A 314 -20.62 -3.74 -18.18
C ILE A 314 -20.74 -2.53 -17.25
N ASP A 315 -20.73 -1.31 -17.77
CA ASP A 315 -20.82 -0.06 -17.00
C ASP A 315 -22.09 -0.03 -16.14
N ARG A 316 -23.23 -0.46 -16.72
CA ARG A 316 -24.52 -0.55 -16.01
C ARG A 316 -24.52 -1.62 -14.92
N GLU A 317 -23.97 -2.80 -15.20
CA GLU A 317 -23.92 -3.88 -14.22
C GLU A 317 -23.00 -3.53 -13.06
N VAL A 318 -21.83 -2.93 -13.34
CA VAL A 318 -20.92 -2.39 -12.31
C VAL A 318 -21.60 -1.30 -11.49
N TYR A 319 -22.31 -0.36 -12.14
CA TYR A 319 -23.06 0.69 -11.46
C TYR A 319 -24.14 0.13 -10.52
N ARG A 320 -24.91 -0.86 -10.99
CA ARG A 320 -25.96 -1.52 -10.21
C ARG A 320 -25.38 -2.17 -8.96
N GLU A 321 -24.35 -3.01 -9.13
CA GLU A 321 -23.70 -3.72 -8.02
C GLU A 321 -23.04 -2.74 -7.02
N ALA A 322 -22.44 -1.66 -7.52
CA ALA A 322 -21.83 -0.63 -6.69
C ALA A 322 -22.86 0.23 -5.94
N SER A 323 -24.06 0.41 -6.49
CA SER A 323 -25.14 1.18 -5.86
C SER A 323 -25.82 0.41 -4.74
N GLU A 324 -25.87 -0.91 -4.83
CA GLU A 324 -26.42 -1.83 -3.81
C GLU A 324 -25.45 -2.04 -2.62
N SER A 325 -24.17 -1.75 -2.82
CA SER A 325 -23.11 -1.92 -1.82
C SER A 325 -22.83 -0.63 -1.03
N THR A 326 -22.23 -0.75 0.16
CA THR A 326 -21.78 0.41 0.95
C THR A 326 -20.54 1.06 0.33
N SER A 327 -19.58 0.23 -0.06
CA SER A 327 -18.34 0.62 -0.74
C SER A 327 -17.94 -0.47 -1.74
N THR A 328 -17.54 -0.08 -2.94
CA THR A 328 -17.14 -1.00 -4.01
C THR A 328 -15.79 -0.59 -4.59
N LEU A 329 -14.93 -1.58 -4.79
CA LEU A 329 -13.62 -1.40 -5.41
C LEU A 329 -13.62 -2.12 -6.76
N VAL A 330 -13.40 -1.37 -7.83
CA VAL A 330 -13.40 -1.88 -9.21
C VAL A 330 -11.98 -1.82 -9.75
N PHE A 331 -11.42 -2.97 -10.12
CA PHE A 331 -10.07 -3.03 -10.71
C PHE A 331 -10.13 -3.02 -12.24
N VAL A 332 -9.27 -2.19 -12.85
CA VAL A 332 -9.12 -2.08 -14.30
C VAL A 332 -7.64 -2.05 -14.69
N ASN A 333 -7.34 -2.54 -15.90
CA ASN A 333 -5.95 -2.77 -16.31
C ASN A 333 -5.21 -1.52 -16.83
N SER A 334 -5.88 -0.36 -16.96
CA SER A 334 -5.25 0.85 -17.48
C SER A 334 -5.76 2.12 -16.80
N ARG A 335 -4.91 3.14 -16.73
CA ARG A 335 -5.27 4.47 -16.18
C ARG A 335 -6.42 5.10 -16.98
N ARG A 336 -6.38 4.94 -18.31
CA ARG A 336 -7.44 5.42 -19.21
C ARG A 336 -8.78 4.77 -18.92
N ASN A 337 -8.82 3.46 -18.66
CA ASN A 337 -10.06 2.76 -18.32
C ASN A 337 -10.59 3.17 -16.94
N ALA A 338 -9.69 3.45 -15.99
CA ALA A 338 -10.09 3.92 -14.66
C ALA A 338 -10.81 5.27 -14.75
N GLU A 339 -10.25 6.21 -15.50
CA GLU A 339 -10.89 7.51 -15.74
C GLU A 339 -12.20 7.37 -16.54
N LYS A 340 -12.19 6.57 -17.62
CA LYS A 340 -13.38 6.35 -18.47
C LYS A 340 -14.54 5.77 -17.65
N LEU A 341 -14.32 4.67 -16.92
CA LEU A 341 -15.36 4.03 -16.13
C LEU A 341 -15.81 4.93 -14.97
N THR A 342 -14.89 5.64 -14.32
CA THR A 342 -15.26 6.63 -13.27
C THR A 342 -16.21 7.69 -13.82
N GLY A 343 -15.93 8.24 -15.01
CA GLY A 343 -16.82 9.18 -15.68
C GLY A 343 -18.20 8.58 -15.93
N ARG A 344 -18.26 7.37 -16.51
CA ARG A 344 -19.52 6.67 -16.81
C ARG A 344 -20.35 6.36 -15.56
N LEU A 345 -19.74 5.88 -14.49
CA LEU A 345 -20.45 5.60 -13.23
C LEU A 345 -21.02 6.89 -12.62
N ASN A 346 -20.30 8.01 -12.71
CA ASN A 346 -20.80 9.30 -12.22
C ASN A 346 -21.95 9.84 -13.10
N GLU A 347 -21.89 9.64 -14.42
CA GLU A 347 -22.99 10.00 -15.34
C GLU A 347 -24.26 9.18 -15.05
N LEU A 348 -24.13 7.86 -14.84
CA LEU A 348 -25.25 6.99 -14.47
C LEU A 348 -25.85 7.38 -13.12
N TRP A 349 -24.99 7.66 -12.13
CA TRP A 349 -25.45 8.14 -10.82
C TRP A 349 -26.20 9.46 -10.91
N ALA A 350 -25.66 10.42 -11.66
CA ALA A 350 -26.30 11.71 -11.88
C ALA A 350 -27.65 11.54 -12.59
N ALA A 351 -27.77 10.64 -13.57
CA ALA A 351 -29.03 10.36 -14.24
C ALA A 351 -30.14 9.90 -13.27
N ASP A 352 -29.78 9.09 -12.28
CA ASP A 352 -30.74 8.53 -11.32
C ASP A 352 -31.05 9.50 -10.16
N HIS A 353 -30.08 10.28 -9.68
CA HIS A 353 -30.19 11.02 -8.42
C HIS A 353 -30.20 12.53 -8.54
N ALA A 354 -29.65 13.07 -9.63
CA ALA A 354 -29.54 14.50 -9.85
C ALA A 354 -29.53 14.81 -11.37
N PRO A 355 -30.60 14.41 -12.11
CA PRO A 355 -30.64 14.55 -13.56
C PRO A 355 -30.53 16.00 -14.02
N GLU A 356 -30.85 16.97 -13.16
CA GLU A 356 -30.67 18.40 -13.37
C GLU A 356 -29.19 18.83 -13.44
N LEU A 357 -28.27 18.03 -12.89
CA LEU A 357 -26.83 18.25 -12.96
C LEU A 357 -26.21 17.68 -14.25
N LEU A 358 -26.94 16.82 -14.97
CA LEU A 358 -26.58 16.44 -16.32
C LEU A 358 -26.83 17.66 -17.23
N SER A 359 -25.78 18.17 -17.85
CA SER A 359 -25.86 19.34 -18.73
C SER A 359 -27.01 19.19 -19.74
N PRO A 360 -27.96 20.15 -19.83
CA PRO A 360 -28.81 20.25 -21.00
C PRO A 360 -27.92 20.48 -22.22
N ALA A 361 -28.25 19.88 -23.37
CA ALA A 361 -27.47 19.88 -24.63
C ALA A 361 -27.21 21.27 -25.28
N ARG A 362 -27.27 22.38 -24.53
CA ARG A 362 -27.12 23.75 -25.04
C ARG A 362 -26.44 24.66 -24.01
N ARG A 363 -25.11 24.79 -24.06
CA ARG A 363 -24.39 26.06 -23.77
C ARG A 363 -22.92 25.99 -24.23
N ARG A 364 -22.71 26.60 -25.42
CA ARG A 364 -21.61 27.48 -25.89
C ARG A 364 -20.15 27.22 -25.46
N SER A 365 -19.24 27.34 -26.42
CA SER A 365 -17.80 27.11 -26.24
C SER A 365 -17.11 28.17 -25.35
N PRO A 366 -15.97 27.83 -24.71
CA PRO A 366 -15.22 28.71 -23.79
C PRO A 366 -14.79 30.08 -24.34
N ALA A 367 -14.86 30.30 -25.65
CA ALA A 367 -14.62 31.61 -26.27
C ALA A 367 -15.73 32.65 -25.97
N GLN A 368 -16.83 32.24 -25.31
CA GLN A 368 -17.98 33.11 -25.00
C GLN A 368 -18.15 33.40 -23.49
N LEU A 369 -17.23 32.97 -22.64
CA LEU A 369 -17.21 33.26 -21.20
C LEU A 369 -16.29 34.46 -20.90
N GLY A 370 -16.78 35.66 -21.21
CA GLY A 370 -16.12 36.93 -20.97
C GLY A 370 -16.85 37.84 -19.97
N LEU A 371 -17.70 37.30 -19.09
CA LEU A 371 -18.40 38.09 -18.08
C LEU A 371 -18.38 37.40 -16.71
N VAL A 372 -18.05 38.22 -15.73
CA VAL A 372 -17.68 37.89 -14.34
C VAL A 372 -18.93 37.59 -13.51
N ASN A 373 -18.77 36.68 -12.53
CA ASN A 373 -19.70 36.24 -11.48
C ASN A 373 -20.62 35.07 -11.84
N ASP A 374 -20.10 33.84 -11.71
CA ASP A 374 -20.91 32.73 -11.22
C ASP A 374 -20.20 32.10 -10.01
N VAL A 375 -20.89 32.12 -8.88
CA VAL A 375 -20.46 31.43 -7.66
C VAL A 375 -20.46 29.93 -7.97
N ALA A 376 -19.29 29.30 -7.85
CA ALA A 376 -19.16 27.86 -7.98
C ALA A 376 -20.05 27.17 -6.92
N GLY A 377 -21.20 26.65 -7.35
CA GLY A 377 -21.99 25.73 -6.55
C GLY A 377 -21.12 24.58 -6.07
N GLN A 378 -21.29 24.15 -4.82
CA GLN A 378 -20.56 23.03 -4.25
C GLN A 378 -20.63 21.84 -5.21
N ALA A 379 -19.47 21.36 -5.68
CA ALA A 379 -19.40 20.23 -6.59
C ALA A 379 -20.16 19.04 -5.98
N PRO A 380 -21.08 18.39 -6.72
CA PRO A 380 -21.88 17.30 -6.18
C PRO A 380 -20.98 16.19 -5.65
N ALA A 381 -21.45 15.53 -4.58
CA ALA A 381 -20.78 14.35 -4.05
C ALA A 381 -20.72 13.30 -5.17
N MET A 382 -19.53 13.09 -5.71
CA MET A 382 -19.34 12.17 -6.83
C MET A 382 -19.42 10.73 -6.33
N PHE A 383 -20.14 9.88 -7.05
CA PHE A 383 -20.35 8.47 -6.75
C PHE A 383 -19.06 7.65 -6.82
N ALA A 384 -18.23 7.92 -7.84
CA ALA A 384 -16.98 7.23 -8.12
C ALA A 384 -15.77 8.17 -8.21
N ARG A 385 -14.59 7.66 -7.83
CA ARG A 385 -13.27 8.29 -8.06
C ARG A 385 -12.30 7.32 -8.72
N ALA A 386 -11.44 7.85 -9.60
CA ALA A 386 -10.33 7.09 -10.19
C ALA A 386 -9.12 7.07 -9.25
N HIS A 387 -8.42 5.95 -9.17
CA HIS A 387 -7.20 5.80 -8.39
C HIS A 387 -6.08 5.12 -9.18
N HIS A 388 -5.05 5.87 -9.57
CA HIS A 388 -3.90 5.36 -10.30
C HIS A 388 -2.66 6.24 -10.16
N GLY A 389 -1.51 5.78 -10.67
CA GLY A 389 -0.20 6.44 -10.49
C GLY A 389 -0.10 7.89 -11.00
N SER A 390 -0.94 8.31 -11.96
CA SER A 390 -0.99 9.71 -12.41
C SER A 390 -1.82 10.64 -11.52
N VAL A 391 -2.60 10.10 -10.57
CA VAL A 391 -3.36 10.92 -9.62
C VAL A 391 -2.42 11.47 -8.55
N SER A 392 -2.58 12.75 -8.20
CA SER A 392 -1.73 13.42 -7.21
C SER A 392 -1.76 12.68 -5.87
N LYS A 393 -0.69 12.80 -5.09
CA LYS A 393 -0.57 12.10 -3.81
C LYS A 393 -1.65 12.57 -2.82
N GLU A 394 -1.89 13.87 -2.77
CA GLU A 394 -2.88 14.50 -1.91
C GLU A 394 -4.28 14.00 -2.24
N GLU A 395 -4.60 13.89 -3.54
CA GLU A 395 -5.88 13.39 -4.00
C GLU A 395 -6.06 11.90 -3.74
N ARG A 396 -5.03 11.07 -4.00
CA ARG A 396 -5.06 9.63 -3.64
C ARG A 396 -5.30 9.42 -2.15
N ALA A 397 -4.58 10.15 -1.30
CA ALA A 397 -4.79 10.10 0.15
C ALA A 397 -6.22 10.52 0.56
N GLY A 398 -6.79 11.51 -0.12
CA GLY A 398 -8.19 11.93 0.08
C GLY A 398 -9.19 10.85 -0.32
N ILE A 399 -8.95 10.16 -1.44
CA ILE A 399 -9.77 9.04 -1.94
C ILE A 399 -9.68 7.85 -0.97
N GLU A 400 -8.46 7.45 -0.58
CA GLU A 400 -8.21 6.36 0.37
C GLU A 400 -8.91 6.62 1.72
N ALA A 401 -8.82 7.85 2.24
CA ALA A 401 -9.51 8.25 3.47
C ALA A 401 -11.04 8.24 3.31
N ALA A 402 -11.57 8.78 2.20
CA ALA A 402 -13.00 8.80 1.95
C ALA A 402 -13.59 7.39 1.78
N LEU A 403 -12.85 6.47 1.16
CA LEU A 403 -13.24 5.07 1.03
C LEU A 403 -13.23 4.38 2.40
N LYS A 404 -12.17 4.57 3.20
CA LYS A 404 -12.04 4.00 4.56
C LYS A 404 -13.13 4.48 5.52
N ASP A 405 -13.55 5.74 5.41
CA ASP A 405 -14.61 6.32 6.22
C ASP A 405 -16.03 5.98 5.70
N GLY A 406 -16.15 5.21 4.60
CA GLY A 406 -17.44 4.89 3.97
C GLY A 406 -18.15 6.09 3.32
N ARG A 407 -17.43 7.20 3.09
CA ARG A 407 -17.96 8.42 2.45
C ARG A 407 -17.95 8.36 0.93
N LEU A 408 -17.16 7.45 0.35
CA LEU A 408 -17.06 7.24 -1.10
C LEU A 408 -17.58 5.84 -1.44
N ARG A 409 -18.60 5.79 -2.31
CA ARG A 409 -19.28 4.53 -2.68
C ARG A 409 -18.48 3.67 -3.64
N CYS A 410 -17.76 4.27 -4.59
CA CYS A 410 -17.03 3.51 -5.59
C CYS A 410 -15.62 4.09 -5.83
N VAL A 411 -14.63 3.20 -5.91
CA VAL A 411 -13.28 3.54 -6.39
C VAL A 411 -12.96 2.65 -7.58
N VAL A 412 -12.57 3.27 -8.70
CA VAL A 412 -12.06 2.56 -9.87
C VAL A 412 -10.55 2.68 -9.90
N ALA A 413 -9.85 1.58 -9.70
CA ALA A 413 -8.41 1.57 -9.51
C ALA A 413 -7.67 0.68 -10.51
N THR A 414 -6.42 1.03 -10.80
CA THR A 414 -5.47 0.06 -11.35
C THR A 414 -4.83 -0.76 -10.21
N GLY A 415 -3.74 -1.48 -10.47
CA GLY A 415 -2.97 -2.20 -9.44
C GLY A 415 -2.38 -1.35 -8.31
N THR A 416 -2.65 -0.04 -8.29
CA THR A 416 -2.28 0.84 -7.16
C THR A 416 -2.99 0.52 -5.84
N LEU A 417 -4.15 -0.16 -5.87
CA LEU A 417 -4.88 -0.61 -4.68
C LEU A 417 -4.91 -2.15 -4.53
N GLU A 418 -4.18 -2.91 -5.38
CA GLU A 418 -4.22 -4.38 -5.39
C GLU A 418 -3.65 -5.02 -4.11
N LEU A 419 -2.71 -4.33 -3.44
CA LEU A 419 -1.97 -4.89 -2.31
C LEU A 419 -2.09 -4.02 -1.05
N GLY A 420 -2.49 -4.68 0.03
CA GLY A 420 -2.18 -4.29 1.40
C GLY A 420 -2.94 -3.10 2.00
N ILE A 421 -3.98 -2.57 1.35
CA ILE A 421 -4.77 -1.50 1.97
C ILE A 421 -5.85 -2.11 2.85
N ASP A 422 -5.81 -1.72 4.11
CA ASP A 422 -6.78 -2.07 5.13
C ASP A 422 -8.01 -1.15 5.01
N MET A 423 -8.99 -1.63 4.24
CA MET A 423 -10.21 -0.90 3.87
C MET A 423 -11.41 -1.18 4.81
N GLY A 424 -11.18 -1.76 5.99
CA GLY A 424 -12.23 -2.05 6.97
C GLY A 424 -11.75 -2.81 8.19
#